data_AF-A0A0W0VPE0-F1
#
_entry.id   AF-A0A0W0VPE0-F1
#
_cell.length_a   1.000
_cell.length_b   1.000
_cell.length_c   1.000
_cell.angle_alpha   90.00
_cell.angle_beta   90.00
_cell.angle_gamma   90.00
#
_symmetry.space_group_name_H-M   'P 1'
#
loop_
_entity.id
_entity.type
_entity.pdbx_description
1 polymer ?
#
loop_
_entity_poly.entity_id
_entity_poly.type
_entity_poly.pdbx_seq_one_letter_code
_entity_poly.pdbx_strand_id
1 'polypeptide(L)'
;MSKIKMKVSNGIVYLSGQLDSKTDYEKVVTLVESTQGVKDVNVDDLSVKGSKQPLHDSYITAKVRGALIREDIMGRDILAWTLDIETKNGQVYLSGQVASVKEKALIMKVVKAVKGVQKINDKMTLSSNSANDSRD
;
A
#
# COMPACT_ATOMS: atom_id res chain seq x y z
N MET A 1 25.43 -16.45 0.38
CA MET A 1 24.38 -16.42 -0.66
C MET A 1 23.03 -16.37 0.01
N SER A 2 22.27 -15.31 -0.22
CA SER A 2 20.85 -15.25 0.14
C SER A 2 20.09 -16.32 -0.64
N LYS A 3 19.37 -17.20 0.05
CA LYS A 3 18.55 -18.25 -0.58
C LYS A 3 17.11 -17.75 -0.68
N ILE A 4 16.73 -17.26 -1.86
CA ILE A 4 15.35 -16.87 -2.17
C ILE A 4 14.67 -18.03 -2.87
N LYS A 5 13.46 -18.36 -2.43
CA LYS A 5 12.58 -19.30 -3.11
C LYS A 5 11.40 -18.53 -3.67
N MET A 6 11.03 -18.87 -4.89
CA MET A 6 9.90 -18.30 -5.61
C MET A 6 8.91 -19.39 -5.95
N LYS A 7 7.62 -19.10 -5.81
CA LYS A 7 6.52 -19.90 -6.36
C LYS A 7 5.58 -18.99 -7.14
N VAL A 8 5.03 -19.47 -8.24
CA VAL A 8 4.05 -18.70 -9.03
C VAL A 8 2.73 -19.47 -9.06
N SER A 9 1.63 -18.78 -8.76
CA SER A 9 0.29 -19.35 -8.84
C SER A 9 -0.70 -18.28 -9.28
N ASN A 10 -1.47 -18.55 -10.36
CA ASN A 10 -2.48 -17.64 -10.91
C ASN A 10 -1.99 -16.21 -11.24
N GLY A 11 -0.72 -16.07 -11.63
CA GLY A 11 -0.08 -14.78 -11.90
C GLY A 11 0.38 -14.05 -10.62
N ILE A 12 0.24 -14.66 -9.44
CA ILE A 12 0.78 -14.13 -8.19
C ILE A 12 2.11 -14.82 -7.90
N VAL A 13 3.14 -14.02 -7.64
CA VAL A 13 4.47 -14.52 -7.29
C VAL A 13 4.64 -14.48 -5.78
N TYR A 14 4.99 -15.61 -5.18
CA TYR A 14 5.23 -15.76 -3.74
C TYR A 14 6.73 -15.85 -3.51
N LEU A 15 7.27 -14.83 -2.87
CA LEU A 15 8.68 -14.72 -2.51
C LEU A 15 8.88 -15.11 -1.05
N SER A 16 9.86 -15.97 -0.80
CA SER A 16 10.23 -16.40 0.55
C SER A 16 11.74 -16.48 0.71
N GLY A 17 12.20 -16.23 1.93
CA GLY A 17 13.60 -16.34 2.30
C GLY A 17 14.12 -15.11 3.03
N GLN A 18 15.45 -14.99 3.04
CA GLN A 18 16.14 -13.90 3.70
C GLN A 18 17.12 -13.24 2.73
N LEU A 19 17.02 -11.93 2.63
CA LEU A 19 17.89 -11.04 1.86
C LEU A 19 18.90 -10.34 2.77
N ASP A 20 20.01 -9.89 2.18
CA ASP A 20 21.10 -9.27 2.92
C ASP A 20 20.85 -7.77 3.18
N SER A 21 20.05 -7.09 2.36
CA SER A 21 19.78 -5.65 2.50
C SER A 21 18.39 -5.21 2.02
N LYS A 22 17.95 -4.03 2.46
CA LYS A 22 16.73 -3.37 1.96
C LYS A 22 16.80 -3.10 0.46
N THR A 23 17.96 -2.70 -0.05
CA THR A 23 18.17 -2.46 -1.48
C THR A 23 17.95 -3.73 -2.29
N ASP A 24 18.38 -4.88 -1.80
CA ASP A 24 18.14 -6.17 -2.49
C ASP A 24 16.66 -6.54 -2.46
N TYR A 25 15.96 -6.23 -1.37
CA TYR A 25 14.51 -6.42 -1.29
C TYR A 25 13.77 -5.61 -2.35
N GLU A 26 14.04 -4.31 -2.44
CA GLU A 26 13.40 -3.43 -3.42
C GLU A 26 13.68 -3.87 -4.86
N LYS A 27 14.94 -4.25 -5.15
CA LYS A 27 15.33 -4.77 -6.47
C LYS A 27 14.59 -6.05 -6.84
N VAL A 28 14.53 -7.02 -5.93
CA VAL A 28 13.84 -8.29 -6.17
C VAL A 28 12.36 -8.06 -6.43
N VAL A 29 11.71 -7.27 -5.58
CA VAL A 29 10.27 -6.97 -5.74
C VAL A 29 10.00 -6.26 -7.07
N THR A 30 10.75 -5.21 -7.39
CA THR A 30 10.57 -4.43 -8.62
C THR A 30 10.82 -5.27 -9.88
N LEU A 31 11.82 -6.15 -9.86
CA LEU A 31 12.12 -7.03 -10.99
C LEU A 31 10.98 -8.04 -11.22
N VAL A 32 10.40 -8.56 -10.15
CA VAL A 32 9.27 -9.49 -10.23
C VAL A 32 8.02 -8.76 -10.70
N GLU A 33 7.72 -7.57 -10.17
CA GLU A 33 6.56 -6.77 -10.57
C GLU A 33 6.62 -6.31 -12.03
N SER A 34 7.81 -6.05 -12.57
CA SER A 34 7.99 -5.65 -13.97
C SER A 34 7.96 -6.83 -14.95
N THR A 35 7.86 -8.08 -14.46
CA THR A 35 7.79 -9.27 -15.31
C THR A 35 6.39 -9.42 -15.92
N GLN A 36 6.31 -9.59 -17.24
CA GLN A 36 5.05 -9.75 -17.95
C GLN A 36 4.24 -10.95 -17.41
N GLY A 37 2.95 -10.72 -17.14
CA GLY A 37 2.03 -11.73 -16.61
C GLY A 37 2.01 -11.83 -15.08
N VAL A 38 2.90 -11.12 -14.38
CA VAL A 38 2.80 -10.94 -12.94
C VAL A 38 1.67 -9.96 -12.63
N LYS A 39 0.70 -10.44 -11.87
CA LYS A 39 -0.47 -9.68 -11.40
C LYS A 39 -0.22 -9.08 -10.02
N ASP A 40 0.51 -9.80 -9.17
CA ASP A 40 0.84 -9.37 -7.81
C ASP A 40 2.07 -10.12 -7.28
N VAL A 41 2.72 -9.55 -6.26
CA VAL A 41 3.83 -10.16 -5.54
C VAL A 41 3.50 -10.25 -4.05
N ASN A 42 3.53 -11.46 -3.50
CA ASN A 42 3.46 -11.75 -2.08
C ASN A 42 4.89 -11.84 -1.53
N VAL A 43 5.14 -11.09 -0.46
CA VAL A 43 6.43 -10.94 0.19
C VAL A 43 6.33 -11.22 1.70
N ASP A 44 5.26 -11.89 2.11
CA ASP A 44 4.92 -12.08 3.52
C ASP A 44 5.98 -12.96 4.21
N ASP A 45 6.57 -13.88 3.45
CA ASP A 45 7.63 -14.80 3.88
C ASP A 45 9.05 -14.30 3.54
N LEU A 46 9.20 -13.03 3.13
CA LEU A 46 10.47 -12.43 2.75
C LEU A 46 11.00 -11.50 3.86
N SER A 47 12.24 -11.71 4.30
CA SER A 47 12.88 -10.94 5.37
C SER A 47 14.22 -10.35 4.95
N VAL A 48 14.72 -9.35 5.67
CA VAL A 48 16.08 -8.79 5.50
C VAL A 48 16.87 -8.92 6.79
N LYS A 49 18.15 -9.33 6.66
CA LYS A 49 19.07 -9.44 7.79
C LYS A 49 19.20 -8.11 8.53
N GLY A 50 19.11 -8.15 9.86
CA GLY A 50 19.33 -6.99 10.72
C GLY A 50 18.21 -5.94 10.70
N SER A 51 17.17 -6.10 9.88
CA SER A 51 16.02 -5.20 9.91
C SER A 51 15.08 -5.60 11.06
N LYS A 52 14.92 -4.69 12.04
CA LYS A 52 13.90 -4.80 13.10
C LYS A 52 12.56 -4.19 12.68
N GLN A 53 12.56 -3.32 11.66
CA GLN A 53 11.34 -2.78 11.05
C GLN A 53 10.98 -3.62 9.81
N PRO A 54 9.71 -3.99 9.62
CA PRO A 54 9.30 -4.86 8.51
C PRO A 54 9.38 -4.08 7.19
N LEU A 55 10.28 -4.47 6.29
CA LEU A 55 10.25 -4.00 4.89
C LEU A 55 8.91 -4.32 4.21
N HIS A 56 8.24 -5.35 4.72
CA HIS A 56 6.86 -5.67 4.45
C HIS A 56 5.92 -4.47 4.59
N ASP A 57 6.07 -3.64 5.63
CA ASP A 57 5.21 -2.46 5.82
C ASP A 57 5.51 -1.35 4.80
N SER A 58 6.78 -1.15 4.45
CA SER A 58 7.15 -0.21 3.39
C SER A 58 6.54 -0.63 2.05
N TYR A 59 6.51 -1.94 1.79
CA TYR A 59 5.88 -2.50 0.61
C TYR A 59 4.36 -2.36 0.62
N ILE A 60 3.68 -2.66 1.74
CA ILE A 60 2.25 -2.38 1.91
C ILE A 60 1.96 -0.90 1.66
N THR A 61 2.78 0.00 2.23
CA THR A 61 2.63 1.45 2.04
C THR A 61 2.72 1.83 0.56
N ALA A 62 3.68 1.27 -0.18
CA ALA A 62 3.82 1.48 -1.61
C ALA A 62 2.60 0.95 -2.40
N LYS A 63 2.10 -0.25 -2.05
CA LYS A 63 0.87 -0.80 -2.66
C LYS A 63 -0.35 0.07 -2.41
N VAL A 64 -0.52 0.56 -1.18
CA VAL A 64 -1.63 1.45 -0.80
C VAL A 64 -1.56 2.74 -1.61
N ARG A 65 -0.39 3.39 -1.67
CA ARG A 65 -0.18 4.59 -2.51
C ARG A 65 -0.51 4.32 -3.97
N GLY A 66 0.05 3.26 -4.54
CA GLY A 66 -0.20 2.89 -5.93
C GLY A 66 -1.67 2.59 -6.21
N ALA A 67 -2.38 1.95 -5.27
CA ALA A 67 -3.81 1.71 -5.40
C ALA A 67 -4.62 3.01 -5.41
N LEU A 68 -4.33 3.94 -4.51
CA LEU A 68 -5.03 5.23 -4.47
C LEU A 68 -4.74 6.08 -5.70
N ILE A 69 -3.49 6.13 -6.18
CA ILE A 69 -3.11 6.83 -7.41
C ILE A 69 -3.83 6.26 -8.62
N ARG A 70 -3.97 4.92 -8.72
CA ARG A 70 -4.74 4.31 -9.82
C ARG A 70 -6.20 4.76 -9.81
N GLU A 71 -6.80 4.89 -8.64
CA GLU A 71 -8.19 5.31 -8.49
C GLU A 71 -8.40 6.78 -8.86
N ASP A 72 -7.46 7.64 -8.46
CA ASP A 72 -7.38 9.05 -8.89
C ASP A 72 -7.30 9.17 -10.43
N ILE A 73 -6.37 8.43 -11.05
CA ILE A 73 -6.20 8.39 -12.52
C ILE A 73 -7.45 7.85 -13.22
N MET A 74 -8.21 6.94 -12.60
CA MET A 74 -9.48 6.42 -13.12
C MET A 74 -10.66 7.39 -12.94
N GLY A 75 -10.41 8.62 -12.49
CA GLY A 75 -11.43 9.66 -12.32
C GLY A 75 -12.33 9.42 -11.11
N ARG A 76 -11.88 8.64 -10.12
CA ARG A 76 -12.55 8.60 -8.82
C ARG A 76 -11.90 9.68 -7.96
N ASP A 77 -12.66 10.72 -7.62
CA ASP A 77 -12.24 11.91 -6.86
C ASP A 77 -11.53 11.57 -5.52
N ILE A 78 -10.26 11.14 -5.60
CA ILE A 78 -9.39 10.83 -4.48
C ILE A 78 -8.15 11.69 -4.65
N LEU A 79 -7.95 12.63 -3.75
CA LEU A 79 -6.74 13.45 -3.70
C LEU A 79 -5.62 12.65 -3.02
N ALA A 80 -5.10 11.62 -3.70
CA ALA A 80 -4.09 10.72 -3.14
C ALA A 80 -2.82 11.45 -2.66
N TRP A 81 -2.53 12.60 -3.25
CA TRP A 81 -1.36 13.45 -2.99
C TRP A 81 -1.43 14.23 -1.67
N THR A 82 -2.63 14.45 -1.11
CA THR A 82 -2.84 15.17 0.16
C THR A 82 -2.85 14.23 1.37
N LEU A 83 -2.69 12.93 1.13
CA LEU A 83 -2.75 11.90 2.15
C LEU A 83 -1.35 11.46 2.59
N ASP A 84 -1.13 11.52 3.90
CA ASP A 84 -0.02 10.88 4.57
C ASP A 84 -0.39 9.43 4.88
N ILE A 85 0.44 8.51 4.38
CA ILE A 85 0.23 7.07 4.48
C ILE A 85 1.49 6.46 5.07
N GLU A 86 1.33 5.84 6.23
CA GLU A 86 2.39 5.07 6.90
C GLU A 86 1.84 3.70 7.27
N THR A 87 2.65 2.65 7.16
CA THR A 87 2.27 1.32 7.66
C THR A 87 3.25 0.90 8.76
N LYS A 88 2.72 0.32 9.84
CA LYS A 88 3.51 -0.31 10.90
C LYS A 88 2.84 -1.62 11.33
N ASN A 89 3.57 -2.72 11.26
CA ASN A 89 3.13 -4.08 11.56
C ASN A 89 1.78 -4.42 10.91
N GLY A 90 1.64 -4.17 9.61
CA GLY A 90 0.40 -4.39 8.85
C GLY A 90 -0.75 -3.42 9.18
N GLN A 91 -0.54 -2.45 10.08
CA GLN A 91 -1.52 -1.40 10.39
C GLN A 91 -1.22 -0.16 9.57
N VAL A 92 -2.17 0.24 8.72
CA VAL A 92 -2.06 1.45 7.89
C VAL A 92 -2.60 2.63 8.67
N TYR A 93 -1.82 3.69 8.77
CA TYR A 93 -2.18 4.98 9.34
C TYR A 93 -2.42 5.95 8.19
N LEU A 94 -3.63 6.50 8.14
CA LEU A 94 -4.06 7.46 7.14
C LEU A 94 -4.29 8.80 7.81
N SER A 95 -3.63 9.85 7.36
CA SER A 95 -3.87 11.23 7.78
C SER A 95 -3.85 12.18 6.59
N GLY A 96 -4.31 13.41 6.79
CA GLY A 96 -4.43 14.41 5.73
C GLY A 96 -5.86 14.87 5.54
N GLN A 97 -6.07 15.69 4.52
CA GLN A 97 -7.36 16.28 4.21
C GLN A 97 -8.03 15.57 3.05
N VAL A 98 -9.34 15.31 3.19
CA VAL A 98 -10.21 14.76 2.15
C VAL A 98 -11.37 15.74 1.92
N ALA A 99 -11.79 15.90 0.67
CA ALA A 99 -12.84 16.82 0.26
C ALA A 99 -14.24 16.38 0.71
N SER A 100 -14.49 15.09 0.90
CA SER A 100 -15.83 14.62 1.28
C SER A 100 -15.82 13.32 2.08
N VAL A 101 -16.95 13.04 2.75
CA VAL A 101 -17.21 11.75 3.40
C VAL A 101 -17.20 10.61 2.36
N LYS A 102 -17.62 10.89 1.13
CA LYS A 102 -17.61 9.92 0.02
C LYS A 102 -16.19 9.55 -0.39
N GLU A 103 -15.32 10.54 -0.55
CA GLU A 103 -13.89 10.32 -0.81
C GLU A 103 -13.25 9.53 0.33
N LYS A 104 -13.52 9.91 1.58
CA LYS A 104 -13.05 9.18 2.76
C LYS A 104 -13.44 7.70 2.73
N ALA A 105 -14.72 7.41 2.45
CA ALA A 105 -15.22 6.05 2.37
C ALA A 105 -14.56 5.25 1.23
N LEU A 106 -14.30 5.90 0.09
CA LEU A 106 -13.62 5.29 -1.04
C LEU A 106 -12.16 4.97 -0.71
N ILE A 107 -11.43 5.90 -0.10
CA ILE A 107 -10.05 5.66 0.38
C ILE A 107 -10.01 4.45 1.31
N MET A 108 -10.91 4.41 2.30
CA MET A 108 -11.00 3.28 3.23
C MET A 108 -11.26 1.95 2.52
N LYS A 109 -12.13 1.95 1.50
CA LYS A 109 -12.43 0.75 0.69
C LYS A 109 -11.21 0.30 -0.10
N VAL A 110 -10.50 1.22 -0.74
CA VAL A 110 -9.30 0.93 -1.54
C VAL A 110 -8.18 0.39 -0.65
N VAL A 111 -7.90 1.07 0.47
CA VAL A 111 -6.87 0.66 1.43
C VAL A 111 -7.16 -0.73 2.00
N LYS A 112 -8.43 -1.02 2.34
CA LYS A 112 -8.84 -2.34 2.84
C LYS A 112 -8.67 -3.46 1.82
N ALA A 113 -8.73 -3.15 0.53
CA ALA A 113 -8.55 -4.14 -0.54
C ALA A 113 -7.07 -4.50 -0.79
N VAL A 114 -6.13 -3.73 -0.23
CA VAL A 114 -4.69 -4.01 -0.40
C VAL A 114 -4.28 -5.18 0.48
N LYS A 115 -3.68 -6.20 -0.16
CA LYS A 115 -3.16 -7.37 0.53
C LYS A 115 -2.04 -6.99 1.52
N GLY A 116 -2.11 -7.55 2.73
CA GLY A 116 -1.18 -7.26 3.83
C GLY A 116 -1.70 -6.19 4.80
N VAL A 117 -2.75 -5.44 4.43
CA VAL A 117 -3.42 -4.52 5.36
C VAL A 117 -4.26 -5.33 6.35
N GLN A 118 -3.89 -5.26 7.63
CA GLN A 118 -4.59 -5.95 8.72
C GLN A 118 -5.55 -5.01 9.45
N LYS A 119 -5.15 -3.75 9.61
CA LYS A 119 -5.93 -2.72 10.31
C LYS A 119 -5.72 -1.37 9.65
N ILE A 120 -6.75 -0.52 9.71
CA ILE A 120 -6.68 0.86 9.26
C ILE A 120 -6.93 1.77 10.47
N ASN A 121 -5.99 2.68 10.72
CA ASN A 121 -6.08 3.74 11.70
C ASN A 121 -6.34 5.05 10.93
N ASP A 122 -7.60 5.43 10.88
CA ASP A 122 -8.07 6.61 10.17
C ASP A 122 -7.96 7.86 11.05
N LYS A 123 -7.16 8.82 10.61
CA LYS A 123 -7.02 10.18 11.16
C LYS A 123 -7.25 11.25 10.09
N MET A 124 -7.94 10.91 8.99
CA MET A 124 -8.25 11.86 7.91
C MET A 124 -9.34 12.83 8.35
N THR A 125 -9.16 14.11 8.02
CA THR A 125 -10.10 15.19 8.31
C THR A 125 -10.75 15.70 7.03
N LEU A 126 -12.00 16.16 7.13
CA LEU A 126 -12.66 16.83 6.02
C LEU A 126 -12.01 18.21 5.82
N SER A 127 -11.70 18.57 4.57
CA SER A 127 -11.29 19.94 4.27
C SER A 127 -12.46 20.88 4.53
N SER A 128 -12.21 21.99 5.22
CA SER A 128 -13.23 22.92 5.73
C SER A 128 -14.04 23.64 4.64
N ASN A 129 -13.81 23.34 3.36
CA ASN A 129 -14.56 23.89 2.24
C ASN A 129 -15.91 23.17 2.00
N SER A 130 -16.18 22.08 2.71
CA SER A 130 -17.40 21.27 2.59
C SER A 130 -18.45 21.57 3.67
N ALA A 131 -18.22 22.59 4.51
CA ALA A 131 -19.12 22.99 5.59
C ALA A 131 -20.17 24.04 5.17
N ASN A 132 -20.28 24.39 3.88
CA ASN A 132 -21.13 25.49 3.42
C ASN A 132 -22.30 25.09 2.51
N ASP A 133 -22.72 23.81 2.51
CA ASP A 133 -23.84 23.32 1.67
C ASP A 133 -24.97 22.69 2.52
N SER A 134 -25.31 23.33 3.65
CA SER A 134 -26.44 22.89 4.49
C SER A 134 -27.16 24.09 5.13
N ARG A 135 -27.51 25.07 4.30
CA ARG A 135 -28.51 26.10 4.62
C ARG A 135 -29.33 26.41 3.37
N ASP A 136 -30.32 25.57 3.12
CA ASP A 136 -31.58 25.94 2.47
C ASP A 136 -32.70 25.76 3.49
#